data_AF-A0A450ZVB9-F1
#
_entry.id   AF-A0A450ZVB9-F1
#
_cell.length_a   1.000
_cell.length_b   1.000
_cell.length_c   1.000
_cell.angle_alpha   90.00
_cell.angle_beta   90.00
_cell.angle_gamma   90.00
#
_symmetry.space_group_name_H-M   'P 1'
#
loop_
_entity.id
_entity.type
_entity.pdbx_description
1 polymer ?
#
loop_
_entity_poly.entity_id
_entity_poly.type
_entity_poly.pdbx_seq_one_letter_code
_entity_poly.pdbx_strand_id
1 'polypeptide(L)'
;MESIKNTNRYFGKQLSGIIFVVFGLSFLSQPSLALPPEIRTDILLITAQKYSEEKNYKKALENLEKIFALEVDPPESAYYHYGKALGNAGRHNDGIEQIKEYLSKFGKHGKYYDPALQVLAEMEVEKDESTTEKKRKENERKKLCNTAIRQIKIEEKRRDKISSLQYGEIRRCEEAYCEKIDARLHARIRDCRMICISKSRLKRDKEIRAYEEALRSKGKFCDKRRETNGVNKDA
;
A
#
# COMPACT_ATOMS: atom_id res chain seq x y z
N MET A 1 64.19 34.61 28.07
CA MET A 1 63.81 35.86 28.76
C MET A 1 62.31 36.01 28.56
N GLU A 2 61.55 35.52 29.54
CA GLU A 2 60.85 36.34 30.55
C GLU A 2 59.53 36.86 29.96
N SER A 3 58.41 36.21 30.24
CA SER A 3 57.61 36.37 31.46
C SER A 3 57.21 37.82 31.68
N ILE A 4 55.91 38.12 31.64
CA ILE A 4 55.19 38.81 32.72
C ILE A 4 53.69 38.64 32.47
N LYS A 5 53.05 38.13 33.52
CA LYS A 5 51.61 38.05 33.74
C LYS A 5 51.06 39.43 34.15
N ASN A 6 49.75 39.56 34.03
CA ASN A 6 48.84 40.08 35.05
C ASN A 6 48.38 41.56 35.01
N THR A 7 47.04 41.67 34.84
CA THR A 7 46.08 42.49 35.62
C THR A 7 46.22 44.02 35.71
N ASN A 8 45.15 44.71 35.33
CA ASN A 8 44.08 45.27 36.20
C ASN A 8 43.63 46.69 35.81
N ARG A 9 42.29 46.82 35.75
CA ARG A 9 41.43 47.95 36.21
C ARG A 9 41.83 49.39 35.88
N TYR A 10 40.92 50.09 35.21
CA TYR A 10 40.08 51.23 35.69
C TYR A 10 39.05 51.45 34.55
N PHE A 11 37.72 51.27 34.64
CA PHE A 11 36.69 51.62 35.62
C PHE A 11 36.58 53.13 35.94
N GLY A 12 36.08 53.90 34.97
CA GLY A 12 35.35 55.17 35.18
C GLY A 12 34.07 55.11 34.33
N LYS A 13 32.87 54.89 34.91
CA LYS A 13 31.96 55.91 35.50
C LYS A 13 31.66 57.02 34.47
N GLN A 14 30.54 56.90 33.75
CA GLN A 14 29.18 57.36 34.12
C GLN A 14 28.93 58.83 33.74
N LEU A 15 27.88 59.01 32.92
CA LEU A 15 27.03 60.19 32.73
C LEU A 15 27.59 61.44 32.02
N SER A 16 27.25 61.56 30.73
CA SER A 16 26.97 62.81 30.01
C SER A 16 26.57 62.41 28.58
N GLY A 17 25.31 62.15 28.26
CA GLY A 17 24.27 63.16 28.21
C GLY A 17 23.91 63.49 26.76
N ILE A 18 22.92 62.78 26.21
CA ILE A 18 21.81 63.42 25.46
C ILE A 18 22.16 64.12 24.11
N ILE A 19 23.20 63.73 23.37
CA ILE A 19 23.49 64.35 22.04
C ILE A 19 23.48 63.39 20.83
N PHE A 20 23.36 62.07 21.02
CA PHE A 20 23.29 61.13 19.87
C PHE A 20 21.94 60.40 19.71
N VAL A 21 20.88 60.89 20.36
CA VAL A 21 19.52 60.36 20.21
C VAL A 21 18.77 61.00 19.02
N VAL A 22 19.34 62.02 18.36
CA VAL A 22 18.63 62.77 17.30
C VAL A 22 19.14 62.50 15.87
N PHE A 23 20.29 61.86 15.67
CA PHE A 23 20.87 61.70 14.32
C PHE A 23 20.78 60.28 13.72
N GLY A 24 20.09 59.35 14.39
CA GLY A 24 19.89 57.97 13.92
C GLY A 24 18.46 57.63 13.49
N LEU A 25 17.54 58.61 13.51
CA LEU A 25 16.11 58.46 13.22
C LEU A 25 15.70 59.10 11.88
N SER A 26 16.64 59.17 10.94
CA SER A 26 16.38 59.62 9.57
C SER A 26 17.05 58.68 8.58
N PHE A 27 16.90 57.36 8.79
CA PHE A 27 16.90 56.42 7.67
C PHE A 27 15.64 56.75 6.86
N LEU A 28 15.79 57.74 6.00
CA LEU A 28 14.85 58.14 4.98
C LEU A 28 14.37 56.85 4.31
N SER A 29 13.13 56.48 4.59
CA SER A 29 12.30 55.73 3.66
C SER A 29 12.23 56.59 2.41
N GLN A 30 13.24 56.47 1.56
CA GLN A 30 13.17 57.02 0.22
C GLN A 30 12.02 56.27 -0.45
N PRO A 31 10.96 56.97 -0.91
CA PRO A 31 10.04 56.34 -1.84
C PRO A 31 10.92 55.91 -3.00
N SER A 32 11.01 54.60 -3.21
CA SER A 32 11.68 54.02 -4.34
C SER A 32 11.30 54.81 -5.59
N LEU A 33 12.30 55.17 -6.41
CA LEU A 33 12.14 55.50 -7.82
C LEU A 33 11.45 54.30 -8.50
N ALA A 34 10.16 54.13 -8.26
CA ALA A 34 9.34 53.18 -8.95
C ALA A 34 9.20 53.74 -10.36
N LEU A 35 9.78 53.02 -11.33
CA LEU A 35 9.57 53.35 -12.74
C LEU A 35 8.06 53.46 -12.99
N PRO A 36 7.64 54.36 -13.91
CA PRO A 36 6.27 54.41 -14.38
C PRO A 36 5.75 53.00 -14.69
N PRO A 37 4.53 52.64 -14.27
CA PRO A 37 3.95 51.31 -14.50
C PRO A 37 4.04 50.85 -15.96
N GLU A 38 3.94 51.78 -16.92
CA GLU A 38 4.02 51.54 -18.36
C GLU A 38 5.41 51.10 -18.81
N ILE A 39 6.47 51.73 -18.30
CA ILE A 39 7.85 51.30 -18.60
C ILE A 39 8.10 49.92 -17.97
N ARG A 40 7.50 49.67 -16.81
CA ARG A 40 7.61 48.37 -16.14
C ARG A 40 6.93 47.26 -16.93
N THR A 41 5.78 47.52 -17.55
CA THR A 41 5.12 46.54 -18.43
C THR A 41 6.00 46.17 -19.62
N ASP A 42 6.65 47.15 -20.25
CA ASP A 42 7.52 46.90 -21.41
C ASP A 42 8.73 46.05 -21.05
N ILE A 43 9.37 46.34 -19.91
CA ILE A 43 10.50 45.54 -19.40
C ILE A 43 10.05 44.10 -19.11
N LEU A 44 8.89 43.93 -18.45
CA LEU A 44 8.34 42.61 -18.15
C LEU A 44 8.01 41.82 -19.42
N LEU A 45 7.48 42.49 -20.44
CA LEU A 45 7.17 41.84 -21.71
C LEU A 45 8.44 41.37 -22.43
N ILE A 46 9.45 42.22 -22.54
CA ILE A 46 10.73 41.89 -23.18
C ILE A 46 11.41 40.73 -22.44
N THR A 47 11.40 40.75 -21.11
CA THR A 47 11.96 39.65 -20.30
C THR A 47 11.18 38.35 -20.48
N ALA A 48 9.85 38.41 -20.55
CA ALA A 48 9.01 37.24 -20.83
C ALA A 48 9.28 36.65 -22.22
N GLN A 49 9.49 37.50 -23.24
CA GLN A 49 9.85 37.07 -24.59
C GLN A 49 11.21 36.35 -24.59
N LYS A 50 12.23 36.94 -23.94
CA LYS A 50 13.54 36.29 -23.78
C LYS A 50 13.43 34.92 -23.11
N TYR A 51 12.67 34.81 -22.02
CA TYR A 51 12.46 33.52 -21.37
C TYR A 51 11.69 32.53 -22.25
N SER A 52 10.77 33.00 -23.10
CA SER A 52 10.07 32.15 -24.06
C SER A 52 11.01 31.62 -25.15
N GLU A 53 11.94 32.45 -25.62
CA GLU A 53 12.99 32.05 -26.58
C GLU A 53 13.96 31.02 -25.97
N GLU A 54 14.29 31.17 -24.69
CA GLU A 54 15.07 30.21 -23.90
C GLU A 54 14.28 28.92 -23.55
N LYS A 55 13.03 28.79 -24.01
CA LYS A 55 12.09 27.71 -23.65
C LYS A 55 11.82 27.60 -22.14
N ASN A 56 12.11 28.65 -21.38
CA ASN A 56 11.79 28.75 -19.97
C ASN A 56 10.38 29.33 -19.77
N TYR A 57 9.38 28.57 -20.19
CA TYR A 57 7.99 29.03 -20.18
C TYR A 57 7.47 29.37 -18.78
N LYS A 58 7.99 28.72 -17.74
CA LYS A 58 7.64 29.04 -16.35
C LYS A 58 8.00 30.49 -16.00
N LYS A 59 9.26 30.90 -16.24
CA LYS A 59 9.68 32.28 -15.98
C LYS A 59 9.02 33.28 -16.92
N ALA A 60 8.72 32.88 -18.15
CA ALA A 60 7.96 33.72 -19.07
C ALA A 60 6.57 34.03 -18.51
N LEU A 61 5.84 33.01 -18.05
CA LEU A 61 4.53 33.15 -17.42
C LEU A 61 4.58 34.01 -16.16
N GLU A 62 5.57 33.80 -15.28
CA GLU A 62 5.73 34.62 -14.07
C GLU A 62 5.89 36.12 -14.37
N ASN A 63 6.53 36.48 -15.49
CA ASN A 63 6.66 37.89 -15.90
C ASN A 63 5.40 38.41 -16.58
N LEU A 64 4.71 37.59 -17.37
CA LEU A 64 3.44 37.96 -18.00
C LEU A 64 2.34 38.14 -16.96
N GLU A 65 2.23 37.26 -15.97
CA GLU A 65 1.28 37.38 -14.85
C GLU A 65 1.51 38.68 -14.06
N LYS A 66 2.77 39.10 -13.89
CA LYS A 66 3.07 40.41 -13.30
C LYS A 66 2.57 41.58 -14.14
N ILE A 67 2.53 41.48 -15.47
CA ILE A 67 1.96 42.52 -16.33
C ILE A 67 0.46 42.65 -16.05
N PHE A 68 -0.28 41.53 -16.03
CA PHE A 68 -1.72 41.53 -15.75
C PHE A 68 -2.07 41.91 -14.30
N ALA A 69 -1.11 41.83 -13.39
CA ALA A 69 -1.28 42.27 -12.00
C ALA A 69 -1.03 43.78 -11.79
N LEU A 70 -0.53 44.49 -12.79
CA LEU A 70 -0.37 45.95 -12.72
C LEU A 70 -1.71 46.64 -13.01
N GLU A 71 -1.97 47.77 -12.36
CA GLU A 71 -3.18 48.59 -12.57
C GLU A 71 -3.14 49.42 -13.87
N VAL A 72 -2.56 48.87 -14.94
CA VAL A 72 -2.46 49.48 -16.28
C VAL A 72 -2.93 48.49 -17.35
N ASP A 73 -3.48 48.98 -18.46
CA ASP A 73 -3.93 48.09 -19.54
C ASP A 73 -2.71 47.42 -20.19
N PRO A 74 -2.64 46.07 -20.18
CA PRO A 74 -1.53 45.35 -20.79
C PRO A 74 -1.46 45.64 -22.30
N PRO A 75 -0.25 45.75 -22.88
CA PRO A 75 -0.11 45.92 -24.32
C PRO A 75 -0.69 44.71 -25.08
N GLU A 76 -1.16 44.92 -26.30
CA GLU A 76 -1.72 43.88 -27.17
C GLU A 76 -0.84 42.61 -27.22
N SER A 77 0.47 42.82 -27.36
CA SER A 77 1.47 41.76 -27.41
C SER A 77 1.49 40.89 -26.15
N ALA A 78 1.19 41.44 -24.96
CA ALA A 78 1.15 40.66 -23.72
C ALA A 78 0.06 39.59 -23.76
N TYR A 79 -1.14 39.91 -24.27
CA TYR A 79 -2.25 38.94 -24.41
C TYR A 79 -1.85 37.77 -25.32
N TYR A 80 -1.29 38.05 -26.49
CA TYR A 80 -0.83 37.01 -27.42
C TYR A 80 0.30 36.16 -26.82
N HIS A 81 1.34 36.80 -26.27
CA HIS A 81 2.49 36.08 -25.70
C HIS A 81 2.10 35.25 -24.47
N TYR A 82 1.12 35.69 -23.69
CA TYR A 82 0.61 34.93 -22.55
C TYR A 82 -0.11 33.65 -22.96
N GLY A 83 -1.05 33.73 -23.90
CA GLY A 83 -1.72 32.54 -24.42
C GLY A 83 -0.74 31.55 -25.07
N LYS A 84 0.23 32.05 -25.83
CA LYS A 84 1.28 31.21 -26.44
C LYS A 84 2.18 30.56 -25.38
N ALA A 85 2.60 31.30 -24.35
CA ALA A 85 3.43 30.75 -23.29
C ALA A 85 2.69 29.69 -22.45
N LEU A 86 1.38 29.85 -22.24
CA LEU A 86 0.52 28.87 -21.57
C LEU A 86 0.45 27.57 -22.37
N GLY A 87 0.22 27.64 -23.68
CA GLY A 87 0.25 26.49 -24.58
C GLY A 87 1.58 25.73 -24.51
N ASN A 88 2.68 26.46 -24.68
CA ASN A 88 4.04 25.88 -24.63
C ASN A 88 4.41 25.29 -23.26
N ALA A 89 3.81 25.78 -22.17
CA ALA A 89 3.96 25.21 -20.83
C ALA A 89 3.10 23.94 -20.60
N GLY A 90 2.36 23.48 -21.61
CA GLY A 90 1.44 22.34 -21.53
C GLY A 90 0.08 22.67 -20.92
N ARG A 91 -0.20 23.95 -20.64
CA ARG A 91 -1.48 24.45 -20.12
C ARG A 91 -2.40 24.81 -21.29
N HIS A 92 -2.66 23.85 -22.20
CA HIS A 92 -3.37 24.10 -23.45
C HIS A 92 -4.78 24.70 -23.26
N ASN A 93 -5.52 24.31 -22.22
CA ASN A 93 -6.85 24.89 -21.96
C ASN A 93 -6.77 26.39 -21.67
N ASP A 94 -5.92 26.76 -20.71
CA ASP A 94 -5.71 28.15 -20.30
C ASP A 94 -5.15 28.97 -21.49
N GLY A 95 -4.22 28.38 -22.26
CA GLY A 95 -3.68 29.01 -23.47
C GLY A 95 -4.74 29.26 -24.54
N ILE A 96 -5.61 28.29 -24.81
CA ILE A 96 -6.74 28.42 -25.73
C ILE A 96 -7.69 29.54 -25.29
N GLU A 97 -8.03 29.59 -24.01
CA GLU A 97 -8.90 30.63 -23.45
C GLU A 97 -8.28 32.02 -23.61
N GLN A 98 -7.00 32.14 -23.28
CA GLN A 98 -6.28 33.41 -23.38
C GLN A 98 -6.12 33.89 -24.83
N ILE A 99 -5.87 32.98 -25.78
CA ILE A 99 -5.81 33.33 -27.21
C ILE A 99 -7.20 33.71 -27.74
N LYS A 100 -8.27 33.07 -27.27
CA LYS A 100 -9.64 33.47 -27.61
C LYS A 100 -9.97 34.86 -27.07
N GLU A 101 -9.52 35.18 -25.87
CA GLU A 101 -9.65 36.52 -25.31
C GLU A 101 -8.90 37.56 -26.16
N TYR A 102 -7.66 37.28 -26.56
CA TYR A 102 -6.91 38.12 -27.50
C TYR A 102 -7.69 38.39 -28.79
N LEU A 103 -8.18 37.32 -29.44
CA LEU A 103 -8.94 37.41 -30.68
C LEU A 103 -10.26 38.18 -30.48
N SER A 104 -10.89 38.07 -29.32
CA SER A 104 -12.11 38.81 -28.98
C SER A 104 -11.84 40.30 -28.73
N LYS A 105 -10.70 40.66 -28.12
CA LYS A 105 -10.36 42.04 -27.76
C LYS A 105 -9.83 42.85 -28.95
N PHE A 106 -8.97 42.26 -29.77
CA PHE A 106 -8.29 42.97 -30.87
C PHE A 106 -8.83 42.63 -32.26
N GLY A 107 -9.55 41.51 -32.38
CA GLY A 107 -10.19 41.10 -33.63
C GLY A 107 -9.21 40.91 -34.79
N LYS A 108 -9.72 41.05 -36.01
CA LYS A 108 -8.94 40.88 -37.26
C LYS A 108 -7.87 41.96 -37.49
N HIS A 109 -7.95 43.08 -36.78
CA HIS A 109 -7.02 44.19 -36.93
C HIS A 109 -5.83 44.09 -35.95
N GLY A 110 -5.84 43.10 -35.06
CA GLY A 110 -4.73 42.83 -34.15
C GLY A 110 -3.46 42.45 -34.92
N LYS A 111 -2.31 42.96 -34.46
CA LYS A 111 -0.98 42.68 -35.01
C LYS A 111 -0.64 41.19 -35.03
N TYR A 112 -1.22 40.41 -34.12
CA TYR A 112 -0.98 38.98 -33.97
C TYR A 112 -2.19 38.13 -34.36
N TYR A 113 -3.12 38.63 -35.18
CA TYR A 113 -4.31 37.87 -35.57
C TYR A 113 -3.97 36.52 -36.25
N ASP A 114 -3.18 36.52 -37.32
CA ASP A 114 -2.82 35.28 -38.02
C ASP A 114 -1.97 34.34 -37.14
N PRO A 115 -0.93 34.82 -36.42
CA PRO A 115 -0.19 33.99 -35.47
C PRO A 115 -1.07 33.41 -34.35
N ALA A 116 -2.05 34.16 -33.85
CA ALA A 116 -2.95 33.70 -32.80
C ALA A 116 -3.86 32.57 -33.29
N LEU A 117 -4.39 32.66 -34.51
CA LEU A 117 -5.17 31.57 -35.12
C LEU A 117 -4.34 30.30 -35.30
N GLN A 118 -3.09 30.43 -35.73
CA GLN A 118 -2.19 29.30 -35.88
C GLN A 118 -1.95 28.62 -34.53
N VAL A 119 -1.58 29.40 -33.51
CA VAL A 119 -1.32 28.89 -32.15
C VAL A 119 -2.59 28.25 -31.56
N LEU A 120 -3.77 28.82 -31.81
CA LEU A 120 -5.05 28.26 -31.38
C LEU A 120 -5.30 26.87 -32.01
N ALA A 121 -5.11 26.77 -33.33
CA ALA A 121 -5.30 25.50 -34.05
C ALA A 121 -4.31 24.42 -33.57
N GLU A 122 -3.03 24.78 -33.38
CA GLU A 122 -2.00 23.87 -32.85
C GLU A 122 -2.38 23.36 -31.46
N MET A 123 -2.79 24.24 -30.55
CA MET A 123 -3.20 23.84 -29.19
C MET A 123 -4.45 22.97 -29.16
N GLU A 124 -5.42 23.17 -30.05
CA GLU A 124 -6.63 22.34 -30.13
C GLU A 124 -6.29 20.92 -30.57
N VAL A 125 -5.40 20.75 -31.55
CA VAL A 125 -4.92 19.43 -32.00
C VAL A 125 -4.17 18.71 -30.86
N GLU A 126 -3.21 19.37 -30.22
CA GLU A 126 -2.43 18.78 -29.12
C GLU A 126 -3.32 18.37 -27.93
N LYS A 127 -4.36 19.16 -27.63
CA LYS A 127 -5.34 18.85 -26.60
C LYS A 127 -6.13 17.59 -26.93
N ASP A 128 -6.55 17.42 -28.17
CA ASP A 128 -7.32 16.25 -28.61
C ASP A 128 -6.46 14.98 -28.64
N GLU A 129 -5.21 15.09 -29.09
CA GLU A 129 -4.24 13.99 -29.06
C GLU A 129 -3.94 13.55 -27.62
N SER A 130 -3.65 14.49 -26.72
CA SER A 130 -3.37 14.18 -25.31
C SER A 130 -4.57 13.54 -24.61
N THR A 131 -5.79 13.95 -24.96
CA THR A 131 -7.03 13.36 -24.43
C THR A 131 -7.25 11.96 -24.96
N THR A 132 -6.99 11.74 -26.25
CA THR A 132 -7.10 10.43 -26.90
C THR A 132 -6.09 9.45 -26.33
N GLU A 133 -4.84 9.86 -26.16
CA GLU A 133 -3.80 9.01 -25.59
C GLU A 133 -4.06 8.68 -24.12
N LYS A 134 -4.58 9.63 -23.32
CA LYS A 134 -5.04 9.36 -21.95
C LYS A 134 -6.14 8.30 -21.92
N LYS A 135 -7.16 8.43 -22.78
CA LYS A 135 -8.24 7.43 -22.91
C LYS A 135 -7.71 6.07 -23.35
N ARG A 136 -6.73 6.04 -24.25
CA ARG A 136 -6.10 4.80 -24.73
C ARG A 136 -5.35 4.08 -23.61
N LYS A 137 -4.49 4.79 -22.88
CA LYS A 137 -3.77 4.26 -21.71
C LYS A 137 -4.71 3.80 -20.61
N GLU A 138 -5.80 4.53 -20.35
CA GLU A 138 -6.81 4.13 -19.38
C GLU A 138 -7.51 2.83 -19.81
N ASN A 139 -7.88 2.71 -21.08
CA ASN A 139 -8.51 1.51 -21.61
C ASN A 139 -7.56 0.29 -21.55
N GLU A 140 -6.27 0.48 -21.86
CA GLU A 140 -5.25 -0.56 -21.71
C GLU A 140 -5.10 -1.01 -20.26
N ARG A 141 -5.03 -0.07 -19.31
CA ARG A 141 -5.01 -0.39 -17.88
C ARG A 141 -6.25 -1.17 -17.45
N LYS A 142 -7.44 -0.81 -17.91
CA LYS A 142 -8.69 -1.54 -17.62
C LYS A 142 -8.63 -2.96 -18.19
N LYS A 143 -8.13 -3.16 -19.41
CA LYS A 143 -7.96 -4.49 -20.01
C LYS A 143 -6.99 -5.37 -19.23
N LEU A 144 -5.84 -4.81 -18.82
CA LEU A 144 -4.84 -5.51 -18.00
C LEU A 144 -5.43 -5.90 -16.64
N CYS A 145 -6.10 -4.97 -15.96
CA CYS A 145 -6.75 -5.21 -14.67
C CYS A 145 -7.81 -6.32 -14.78
N ASN A 146 -8.68 -6.25 -15.79
CA ASN A 146 -9.70 -7.28 -16.02
C ASN A 146 -9.09 -8.65 -16.31
N THR A 147 -7.93 -8.70 -16.95
CA THR A 147 -7.22 -9.96 -17.23
C THR A 147 -6.60 -10.53 -15.95
N ALA A 148 -5.97 -9.70 -15.12
CA ALA A 148 -5.43 -10.10 -13.82
C ALA A 148 -6.54 -10.61 -12.88
N ILE A 149 -7.69 -9.92 -12.82
CA ILE A 149 -8.84 -10.37 -12.02
C ILE A 149 -9.33 -11.75 -12.48
N ARG A 150 -9.39 -12.01 -13.79
CA ARG A 150 -9.75 -13.34 -14.32
C ARG A 150 -8.75 -14.41 -13.87
N GLN A 151 -7.46 -14.11 -13.91
CA GLN A 151 -6.42 -15.04 -13.46
C GLN A 151 -6.54 -15.32 -11.95
N ILE A 152 -6.74 -14.29 -11.12
CA ILE A 152 -6.96 -14.46 -9.68
C ILE A 152 -8.16 -15.37 -9.42
N LYS A 153 -9.30 -15.14 -10.10
CA LYS A 153 -10.49 -16.00 -9.95
C LYS A 153 -10.24 -17.45 -10.37
N ILE A 154 -9.39 -17.69 -11.38
CA ILE A 154 -9.00 -19.04 -11.79
C ILE A 154 -8.14 -19.69 -10.71
N GLU A 155 -7.18 -18.95 -10.15
CA GLU A 155 -6.30 -19.45 -9.09
C GLU A 155 -7.04 -19.70 -7.77
N GLU A 156 -8.03 -18.89 -7.43
CA GLU A 156 -8.94 -19.14 -6.30
C GLU A 156 -9.70 -20.45 -6.49
N LYS A 157 -10.32 -20.66 -7.66
CA LYS A 157 -10.99 -21.93 -7.98
C LYS A 157 -10.04 -23.14 -7.91
N ARG A 158 -8.79 -22.97 -8.35
CA ARG A 158 -7.76 -24.02 -8.24
C ARG A 158 -7.41 -24.30 -6.79
N ARG A 159 -7.24 -23.26 -5.97
CA ARG A 159 -6.98 -23.37 -4.53
C ARG A 159 -8.11 -24.10 -3.81
N ASP A 160 -9.36 -23.75 -4.10
CA ASP A 160 -10.53 -24.40 -3.50
C ASP A 160 -10.58 -25.89 -3.87
N LYS A 161 -10.28 -26.21 -5.14
CA LYS A 161 -10.19 -27.60 -5.60
C LYS A 161 -9.07 -28.36 -4.87
N ILE A 162 -7.88 -27.79 -4.76
CA ILE A 162 -6.75 -28.41 -4.03
C ILE A 162 -7.10 -28.62 -2.55
N SER A 163 -7.69 -27.61 -1.91
CA SER A 163 -8.15 -27.68 -0.52
C SER A 163 -9.12 -28.85 -0.34
N SER A 164 -10.15 -28.96 -1.19
CA SER A 164 -11.12 -30.06 -1.11
C SER A 164 -10.48 -31.45 -1.30
N LEU A 165 -9.47 -31.57 -2.16
CA LEU A 165 -8.72 -32.81 -2.38
C LEU A 165 -7.88 -33.18 -1.15
N GLN A 166 -7.17 -32.20 -0.58
CA GLN A 166 -6.37 -32.40 0.63
C GLN A 166 -7.23 -32.80 1.83
N TYR A 167 -8.38 -32.14 2.03
CA TYR A 167 -9.34 -32.53 3.08
C TYR A 167 -9.86 -33.96 2.88
N GLY A 168 -10.11 -34.37 1.63
CA GLY A 168 -10.50 -35.76 1.31
C GLY A 168 -9.40 -36.79 1.59
N GLU A 169 -8.13 -36.45 1.38
CA GLU A 169 -6.99 -37.30 1.73
C GLU A 169 -6.78 -37.41 3.23
N ILE A 170 -6.83 -36.29 3.95
CA ILE A 170 -6.73 -36.26 5.42
C ILE A 170 -7.83 -37.12 6.04
N ARG A 171 -9.09 -36.93 5.61
CA ARG A 171 -10.22 -37.72 6.11
C ARG A 171 -10.05 -39.23 5.87
N ARG A 172 -9.56 -39.64 4.70
CA ARG A 172 -9.25 -41.07 4.43
C ARG A 172 -8.17 -41.62 5.36
N CYS A 173 -7.14 -40.82 5.66
CA CYS A 173 -6.10 -41.20 6.62
C CYS A 173 -6.64 -41.31 8.05
N GLU A 174 -7.51 -40.38 8.47
CA GLU A 174 -8.17 -40.40 9.78
C GLU A 174 -9.08 -41.64 9.93
N GLU A 175 -9.93 -41.92 8.94
CA GLU A 175 -10.80 -43.10 8.93
C GLU A 175 -9.98 -44.40 9.01
N ALA A 176 -8.90 -44.52 8.22
CA ALA A 176 -8.01 -45.67 8.26
C ALA A 176 -7.22 -45.79 9.58
N TYR A 177 -6.91 -44.68 10.25
CA TYR A 177 -6.24 -44.67 11.54
C TYR A 177 -7.19 -45.11 12.67
N CYS A 178 -8.43 -44.61 12.67
CA CYS A 178 -9.48 -45.03 13.59
C CYS A 178 -9.77 -46.53 13.46
N GLU A 179 -9.93 -47.05 12.24
CA GLU A 179 -10.15 -48.48 12.00
C GLU A 179 -9.02 -49.35 12.57
N LYS A 180 -7.76 -48.91 12.44
CA LYS A 180 -6.60 -49.58 13.02
C LYS A 180 -6.59 -49.53 14.56
N ILE A 181 -7.01 -48.42 15.17
CA ILE A 181 -7.11 -48.30 16.63
C ILE A 181 -8.21 -49.22 17.15
N ASP A 182 -9.39 -49.20 16.53
CA ASP A 182 -10.53 -50.02 16.94
C ASP A 182 -10.19 -51.51 16.82
N ALA A 183 -9.52 -51.92 15.74
CA ALA A 183 -9.02 -53.28 15.58
C ALA A 183 -8.04 -53.69 16.70
N ARG A 184 -7.10 -52.81 17.07
CA ARG A 184 -6.15 -53.06 18.18
C ARG A 184 -6.86 -53.11 19.54
N LEU A 185 -7.82 -52.22 19.79
CA LEU A 185 -8.58 -52.19 21.04
C LEU A 185 -9.44 -53.46 21.17
N HIS A 186 -10.14 -53.86 20.12
CA HIS A 186 -10.89 -55.10 20.07
C HIS A 186 -10.01 -56.33 20.31
N ALA A 187 -8.79 -56.36 19.76
CA ALA A 187 -7.83 -57.43 20.04
C ALA A 187 -7.45 -57.47 21.54
N ARG A 188 -7.11 -56.34 22.16
CA ARG A 188 -6.77 -56.26 23.59
C ARG A 188 -7.94 -56.68 24.49
N ILE A 189 -9.16 -56.27 24.16
CA ILE A 189 -10.37 -56.67 24.90
C ILE A 189 -10.56 -58.19 24.82
N ARG A 190 -10.35 -58.78 23.64
CA ARG A 190 -10.42 -60.23 23.44
C ARG A 190 -9.39 -60.96 24.30
N ASP A 191 -8.14 -60.48 24.33
CA ASP A 191 -7.08 -61.08 25.13
C ASP A 191 -7.36 -60.98 26.64
N CYS A 192 -7.79 -59.82 27.13
CA CYS A 192 -8.20 -59.63 28.52
C CYS A 192 -9.34 -60.59 28.89
N ARG A 193 -10.34 -60.74 28.01
CA ARG A 193 -11.46 -61.67 28.22
C ARG A 193 -10.96 -63.12 28.33
N MET A 194 -10.03 -63.54 27.48
CA MET A 194 -9.44 -64.88 27.54
C MET A 194 -8.65 -65.11 28.84
N ILE A 195 -7.90 -64.11 29.30
CA ILE A 195 -7.17 -64.16 30.58
C ILE A 195 -8.13 -64.23 31.77
N CYS A 196 -9.23 -63.45 31.75
CA CYS A 196 -10.25 -63.51 32.81
C CYS A 196 -10.94 -64.88 32.87
N ILE A 197 -11.25 -65.47 31.70
CA ILE A 197 -11.84 -66.81 31.61
C ILE A 197 -10.85 -67.86 32.16
N SER A 198 -9.56 -67.78 31.80
CA SER A 198 -8.54 -68.73 32.28
C SER A 198 -8.30 -68.62 33.79
N LYS A 199 -8.22 -67.41 34.35
CA LYS A 199 -8.12 -67.18 35.80
C LYS A 199 -9.34 -67.68 36.55
N SER A 200 -10.53 -67.46 36.01
CA SER A 200 -11.78 -67.94 36.61
C SER A 200 -11.86 -69.46 36.62
N ARG A 201 -11.42 -70.13 35.54
CA ARG A 201 -11.28 -71.59 35.49
C ARG A 201 -10.30 -72.08 36.54
N LEU A 202 -9.10 -71.49 36.60
CA LEU A 202 -8.06 -71.86 37.57
C LEU A 202 -8.53 -71.70 39.03
N LYS A 203 -9.30 -70.65 39.32
CA LYS A 203 -9.89 -70.44 40.65
C LYS A 203 -10.88 -71.55 41.00
N ARG A 204 -11.80 -71.89 40.09
CA ARG A 204 -12.73 -73.02 40.26
C ARG A 204 -11.98 -74.34 40.45
N ASP A 205 -10.92 -74.59 39.67
CA ASP A 205 -10.12 -75.81 39.78
C ASP A 205 -9.36 -75.90 41.12
N LYS A 206 -8.98 -74.76 41.72
CA LYS A 206 -8.39 -74.70 43.06
C LYS A 206 -9.45 -74.95 44.14
N GLU A 207 -10.63 -74.35 44.01
CA GLU A 207 -11.75 -74.57 44.94
C GLU A 207 -12.21 -76.05 44.93
N ILE A 208 -12.29 -76.66 43.75
CA ILE A 208 -12.60 -78.09 43.59
C ILE A 208 -11.53 -78.94 44.28
N ARG A 209 -10.24 -78.68 44.07
CA ARG A 209 -9.15 -79.42 44.72
C ARG A 209 -9.15 -79.26 46.25
N ALA A 210 -9.34 -78.05 46.75
CA ALA A 210 -9.43 -77.80 48.20
C ALA A 210 -10.63 -78.54 48.82
N TYR A 211 -11.75 -78.58 48.11
CA TYR A 211 -12.93 -79.34 48.51
C TYR A 211 -12.65 -80.86 48.52
N GLU A 212 -12.00 -81.39 47.49
CA GLU A 212 -11.58 -82.80 47.43
C GLU A 212 -10.61 -83.18 48.58
N GLU A 213 -9.64 -82.31 48.90
CA GLU A 213 -8.71 -82.49 50.02
C GLU A 213 -9.43 -82.43 51.38
N ALA A 214 -10.36 -81.50 51.56
CA ALA A 214 -11.18 -81.40 52.77
C ALA A 214 -12.10 -82.62 52.96
N LEU A 215 -12.57 -83.23 51.88
CA LEU A 215 -13.29 -84.50 51.92
C LEU A 215 -12.38 -85.68 52.31
N ARG A 216 -11.13 -85.70 51.81
CA ARG A 216 -10.11 -86.68 52.23
C ARG A 216 -9.77 -86.59 53.72
N SER A 217 -9.52 -85.39 54.24
CA SER A 217 -9.12 -85.21 55.64
C SER A 217 -10.21 -85.61 56.63
N LYS A 218 -11.49 -85.48 56.25
CA LYS A 218 -12.64 -85.88 57.08
C LYS A 218 -12.92 -87.39 57.07
N GLY A 219 -12.08 -88.20 56.43
CA GLY A 219 -12.32 -89.64 56.28
C GLY A 219 -13.57 -89.98 55.48
N LYS A 220 -14.18 -88.99 54.80
CA LYS A 220 -15.38 -89.13 53.96
C LYS A 220 -15.04 -89.33 52.49
N PHE A 221 -13.78 -89.58 52.17
CA PHE A 221 -13.37 -89.97 50.83
C PHE A 221 -13.53 -91.47 50.68
N CYS A 222 -14.79 -91.90 50.59
CA CYS A 222 -15.08 -93.19 49.99
C CYS A 222 -14.72 -93.08 48.50
N ASP A 223 -13.69 -93.83 48.11
CA ASP A 223 -13.17 -93.92 46.75
C ASP A 223 -14.26 -94.46 45.80
N LYS A 224 -15.10 -93.56 45.27
CA LYS A 224 -16.17 -93.91 44.32
C LYS A 224 -15.74 -93.74 42.86
N ARG A 225 -14.43 -93.63 42.58
CA ARG A 225 -13.89 -93.53 41.21
C ARG A 225 -13.36 -94.87 40.68
N ARG A 226 -14.07 -95.96 41.01
CA ARG A 226 -14.05 -97.25 40.30
C ARG A 226 -15.48 -97.74 40.10
N GLU A 227 -16.26 -97.08 39.24
CA GLU A 227 -17.52 -97.68 38.75
C GLU A 227 -18.12 -96.95 37.54
N THR A 228 -17.31 -96.44 36.60
CA THR A 228 -17.81 -96.13 35.24
C THR A 228 -16.71 -96.32 34.19
N ASN A 229 -16.05 -97.48 34.20
CA ASN A 229 -15.32 -98.00 33.05
C ASN A 229 -15.64 -99.50 32.96
N GLY A 230 -16.78 -99.78 32.36
CA GLY A 230 -17.27 -101.12 32.09
C GLY A 230 -18.72 -101.06 31.63
N VAL A 231 -18.99 -101.61 30.44
CA VAL A 231 -20.28 -101.69 29.72
C VAL A 231 -20.60 -100.39 28.95
N ASN A 232 -20.38 -100.27 27.64
CA ASN A 232 -20.88 -101.14 26.57
C ASN A 232 -19.86 -101.29 25.42
N LYS A 233 -19.40 -102.53 25.21
CA LYS A 233 -19.16 -103.06 23.86
C LYS A 233 -20.50 -103.64 23.38
N ASP A 234 -20.73 -103.60 22.08
CA ASP A 234 -21.79 -104.28 21.32
C ASP A 234 -23.06 -103.46 21.04
N ALA A 235 -23.05 -102.74 19.91
CA ALA A 235 -24.10 -102.64 18.87
C ALA A 235 -23.82 -101.46 17.93
#